data_AF-A0A967K5Q8-F1
#
_entry.id   AF-A0A967K5Q8-F1
#
_cell.length_a   1.000
_cell.length_b   1.000
_cell.length_c   1.000
_cell.angle_alpha   90.00
_cell.angle_beta   90.00
_cell.angle_gamma   90.00
#
_symmetry.space_group_name_H-M   'P 1'
#
loop_
_entity.id
_entity.type
_entity.pdbx_description
1 polymer ?
#
loop_
_entity_poly.entity_id
_entity_poly.type
_entity_poly.pdbx_seq_one_letter_code
_entity_poly.pdbx_strand_id
1 'polypeptide(L)' 'TPSNISDLLDNGGPTKTHALLLSSAALDAIPEGTNGCGDLYTEDQRGIPRPFDGDGDGTPACDIGA' A
#
# COMPACT_ATOMS: atom_id res chain seq x y z
N THR A 1 -15.31 -6.70 -14.57
CA THR A 1 -15.03 -6.30 -13.18
C THR A 1 -14.18 -5.05 -13.22
N PRO A 2 -14.41 -4.02 -12.39
CA PRO A 2 -13.49 -2.89 -12.32
C PRO A 2 -12.10 -3.39 -11.92
N SER A 3 -11.04 -2.81 -12.49
CA SER A 3 -9.68 -3.08 -12.02
C SER A 3 -9.51 -2.54 -10.61
N ASN A 4 -8.81 -3.26 -9.74
CA ASN A 4 -8.46 -2.82 -8.39
C ASN A 4 -7.03 -2.24 -8.31
N ILE A 5 -6.29 -2.29 -9.41
CA ILE A 5 -4.92 -1.77 -9.54
C ILE A 5 -4.76 -0.98 -10.85
N SER A 6 -3.83 -0.03 -10.87
CA SER A 6 -3.41 0.68 -12.08
C SER A 6 -2.45 -0.16 -12.93
N ASP A 7 -2.12 0.33 -14.13
CA ASP A 7 -1.10 -0.27 -14.98
C ASP A 7 0.29 -0.27 -14.30
N LEU A 8 1.21 -1.09 -14.84
CA LEU A 8 2.60 -1.14 -14.39
C LEU A 8 3.33 0.14 -14.81
N LEU A 9 3.55 1.04 -13.85
CA LEU A 9 4.09 2.38 -14.07
C LEU A 9 5.31 2.65 -13.18
N ASP A 10 6.04 3.72 -13.50
CA ASP A 10 7.06 4.26 -12.61
C ASP A 10 6.39 5.07 -11.50
N ASN A 11 6.15 4.42 -10.36
CA ASN A 11 5.59 5.06 -9.17
C ASN A 11 6.67 5.36 -8.13
N GLY A 12 7.95 5.46 -8.55
CA GLY A 12 9.11 5.57 -7.68
C GLY A 12 9.74 4.24 -7.31
N GLY A 13 10.94 4.31 -6.72
CA GLY A 13 11.75 3.15 -6.34
C GLY A 13 12.56 2.56 -7.51
N PRO A 14 13.22 1.40 -7.29
CA PRO A 14 14.11 0.79 -8.28
C PRO A 14 13.37 0.00 -9.39
N THR A 15 12.07 -0.24 -9.23
CA THR A 15 11.26 -1.07 -10.14
C THR A 15 9.89 -0.44 -10.40
N LYS A 16 9.31 -0.69 -11.57
CA LYS A 16 7.90 -0.32 -11.84
C LYS A 16 6.95 -1.12 -10.95
N THR A 17 5.82 -0.52 -10.58
CA THR A 17 4.83 -1.13 -9.67
C THR A 17 3.41 -0.88 -10.15
N HIS A 18 2.45 -1.67 -9.64
CA HIS A 18 1.03 -1.43 -9.79
C HIS A 18 0.54 -0.64 -8.57
N ALA A 19 -0.08 0.53 -8.78
CA ALA A 19 -0.68 1.28 -7.68
C ALA A 19 -2.08 0.71 -7.38
N LEU A 20 -2.48 0.68 -6.11
CA LEU A 20 -3.84 0.34 -5.73
C LEU A 20 -4.80 1.49 -6.10
N LEU A 21 -6.02 1.14 -6.50
CA LEU A 21 -7.11 2.10 -6.67
C LEU A 21 -7.95 2.15 -5.38
N LEU A 22 -8.66 3.26 -5.14
CA LEU A 22 -9.40 3.50 -3.88
C LEU A 22 -10.41 2.40 -3.50
N SER A 23 -10.95 1.66 -4.47
CA SER A 23 -11.88 0.54 -4.22
C SER A 23 -11.20 -0.82 -4.04
N SER A 24 -9.87 -0.87 -3.96
CA SER A 24 -9.12 -2.11 -3.88
C SER A 24 -9.28 -2.77 -2.52
N ALA A 25 -9.61 -4.07 -2.51
CA ALA A 25 -9.63 -4.86 -1.27
C ALA A 25 -8.22 -5.05 -0.65
N ALA A 26 -7.16 -4.66 -1.36
CA ALA A 26 -5.81 -4.67 -0.83
C ALA A 26 -5.45 -3.37 -0.09
N LEU A 27 -6.21 -2.29 -0.27
CA LEU A 27 -5.91 -1.00 0.32
C LEU A 27 -6.26 -1.02 1.82
N ASP A 28 -5.35 -0.53 2.66
CA ASP A 28 -5.51 -0.43 4.13
C ASP A 28 -5.97 -1.73 4.83
N ALA A 29 -5.61 -2.88 4.27
CA ALA A 29 -6.15 -4.17 4.68
C ALA A 29 -5.41 -4.83 5.85
N ILE A 30 -4.22 -4.37 6.21
CA ILE A 30 -3.39 -4.94 7.27
C ILE A 30 -3.21 -3.92 8.40
N PRO A 31 -3.84 -4.12 9.57
CA PRO A 31 -3.69 -3.21 10.71
C PRO A 31 -2.24 -3.04 11.16
N GLU A 32 -1.91 -1.86 11.70
CA GLU A 32 -0.63 -1.59 12.36
C GLU A 32 -0.29 -2.66 13.41
N GLY A 33 0.99 -3.07 13.48
CA GLY A 33 1.48 -4.12 14.37
C GLY A 33 1.09 -5.55 13.94
N THR A 34 0.26 -5.73 12.92
CA THR A 34 -0.09 -7.06 12.40
C THR A 34 0.88 -7.48 11.31
N ASN A 35 1.39 -8.72 11.39
CA ASN A 35 2.34 -9.28 10.42
C ASN A 35 3.57 -8.38 10.14
N GLY A 36 3.97 -7.55 11.11
CA GLY A 36 5.10 -6.64 10.99
C GLY A 36 4.80 -5.30 10.31
N CYS A 37 3.54 -4.98 9.98
CA CYS A 37 3.15 -3.65 9.52
C CYS A 37 3.55 -2.57 10.54
N GLY A 38 4.31 -1.55 10.12
CA GLY A 38 4.73 -0.45 11.01
C GLY A 38 5.92 -0.77 11.92
N ASP A 39 6.19 -2.06 12.17
CA ASP A 39 7.26 -2.51 13.07
C ASP A 39 8.46 -3.07 12.30
N LEU A 40 8.25 -4.19 11.61
CA LEU A 40 9.31 -4.90 10.88
C LEU A 40 9.44 -4.39 9.44
N TYR A 41 8.30 -3.99 8.86
CA TYR A 41 8.19 -3.46 7.51
C TYR A 41 7.68 -2.01 7.61
N THR A 42 8.62 -1.08 7.60
CA THR A 42 8.36 0.35 7.80
C THR A 42 8.25 1.14 6.50
N GLU A 43 8.66 0.55 5.38
CA GLU A 43 8.64 1.17 4.05
C GLU A 43 8.25 0.13 2.99
N ASP A 44 7.64 0.58 1.90
CA ASP A 44 7.30 -0.23 0.74
C ASP A 44 8.41 -0.22 -0.34
N GLN A 45 8.21 -0.90 -1.47
CA GLN A 45 9.21 -0.96 -2.54
C GLN A 45 9.46 0.38 -3.26
N ARG A 46 8.64 1.40 -3.00
CA ARG A 46 8.78 2.78 -3.48
C ARG A 46 9.52 3.66 -2.46
N GLY A 47 9.75 3.16 -1.24
CA GLY A 47 10.30 3.91 -0.11
C GLY A 47 9.25 4.76 0.62
N ILE A 48 7.95 4.47 0.44
CA ILE A 48 6.87 5.17 1.13
C ILE A 48 6.63 4.52 2.50
N PRO A 49 6.37 5.29 3.57
CA PRO A 49 6.08 4.76 4.89
C PRO A 49 4.96 3.71 4.90
N ARG A 50 5.11 2.73 5.79
CA ARG A 50 4.11 1.71 6.10
C ARG A 50 3.94 1.67 7.62
N PRO A 51 2.73 1.86 8.18
CA PRO A 51 1.47 2.14 7.49
C PRO A 51 1.37 3.56 6.88
N PHE A 52 0.47 3.70 5.91
CA PHE A 52 0.11 4.97 5.28
C PHE A 52 -1.41 4.99 5.09
N ASP A 53 -2.07 6.12 5.39
CA ASP A 53 -3.52 6.28 5.24
C ASP A 53 -3.89 6.42 3.75
N GLY A 54 -4.18 5.29 3.11
CA GLY A 54 -4.38 5.16 1.67
C GLY A 54 -5.76 5.62 1.19
N ASP A 55 -6.80 5.48 2.02
CA ASP A 55 -8.15 5.96 1.73
C ASP A 55 -8.48 7.34 2.33
N GLY A 56 -7.65 7.83 3.25
CA GLY A 56 -7.80 9.15 3.86
C GLY A 56 -8.87 9.19 4.96
N ASP A 57 -9.20 8.06 5.58
CA ASP A 57 -10.18 7.98 6.67
C ASP A 57 -9.62 8.41 8.05
N GLY A 58 -8.31 8.66 8.13
CA GLY A 58 -7.59 9.03 9.34
C GLY A 58 -7.02 7.85 10.12
N THR A 59 -7.11 6.63 9.60
CA THR A 59 -6.63 5.38 10.21
C THR A 59 -5.58 4.71 9.31
N PRO A 60 -4.29 5.08 9.44
CA PRO A 60 -3.25 4.47 8.63
C PRO A 60 -3.19 2.96 8.82
N ALA A 61 -3.15 2.21 7.72
CA ALA A 61 -2.88 0.79 7.72
C ALA A 61 -1.86 0.43 6.62
N CYS A 62 -1.53 -0.86 6.53
CA CYS A 62 -0.68 -1.37 5.47
C CYS A 62 -1.53 -1.99 4.37
N ASP A 63 -1.16 -1.71 3.12
CA ASP A 63 -1.72 -2.39 1.95
C ASP A 63 -1.30 -3.87 1.89
N ILE A 64 -2.08 -4.72 1.23
CA ILE A 64 -1.61 -6.05 0.79
C ILE A 64 -0.70 -5.85 -0.43
N GLY A 65 0.59 -6.11 -0.21
CA GLY A 65 1.63 -5.81 -1.20
C GLY A 65 2.03 -4.34 -1.19
N ALA A 66 2.73 -3.94 -2.25
CA ALA A 66 3.58 -2.76 -2.41
C ALA A 66 5.01 -2.92 -1.90
#